data_AF-A0A949KQS7-F1
#
_entry.id   AF-A0A949KQS7-F1
#
_cell.length_a   1.000
_cell.length_b   1.000
_cell.length_c   1.000
_cell.angle_alpha   90.00
_cell.angle_beta   90.00
_cell.angle_gamma   90.00
#
_symmetry.space_group_name_H-M   'P 1'
#
loop_
_entity.id
_entity.type
_entity.pdbx_description
1 polymer ?
#
loop_
_entity_poly.entity_id
_entity_poly.type
_entity_poly.pdbx_seq_one_letter_code
_entity_poly.pdbx_strand_id
1 'polypeptide(L)'
;MAASPGIKGPRTQAELSAWLELAGRGEDAAPREARRALALWCVADPKALGRVLRLLPRVSPQAREWAGLWLFAPEAADELPLRRCLLAELDGFMDLAARLPEPWLEDGLAELVHSMGGAPLRRLLSLAQEQAWARRVVALLPRDARLPGGGTPEAWLARQRLGRSQAHGIGRLARAGRWQALAQEGRHALTLAQAAVGDAPAAAQAEPMAWPAGPQALTTLEAMARLTAREGQAAYEVARRASQDLGRVVLLLGNASLGGPPLWAAPGPWQQAAGEELAAGPLPKPPAEAVRRLAWLRAHRLGSGALLSALWRARVACHLAGRGLRRWKALAEEAAPFLKLRDRAALAQGSLGLSLEGPPWPQAMERAEAALARCRGLESRGRAALRLFYGLAAQGRAPLVLPWADKFVASTAKGGDHLYLVHLAALLAGLDPPPLLLLIDQTTHPGFPSLTQVLARAMQRRPGLVLRGVGSFAGEPEPRDLSKAVLRAARGAHVVALRPTPGEHHEASLAAHALGQDQGRPLTPASRDGAAQLLAGTALAALTDFGSPMGEREPPPWLLTDQGFAPLGAWLRGRVMALAGCAEPRARRWRRYRDLANLA
;
A
#
# COMPACT_ATOMS: atom_id res chain seq x y z
N MET A 1 -41.14 -6.65 -27.18
CA MET A 1 -41.37 -7.65 -26.12
C MET A 1 -42.06 -8.86 -26.75
N ALA A 2 -41.29 -9.87 -27.15
CA ALA A 2 -41.82 -11.20 -27.46
C ALA A 2 -41.63 -12.05 -26.20
N ALA A 3 -42.70 -12.68 -25.72
CA ALA A 3 -42.64 -13.62 -24.60
C ALA A 3 -41.87 -14.87 -25.03
N SER A 4 -40.69 -15.11 -24.43
CA SER A 4 -39.99 -16.38 -24.59
C SER A 4 -40.86 -17.53 -24.04
N PRO A 5 -40.80 -18.73 -24.63
CA PRO A 5 -41.60 -19.88 -24.20
C PRO A 5 -41.31 -20.17 -22.72
N GLY A 6 -42.36 -20.31 -21.92
CA GLY A 6 -42.28 -20.34 -20.46
C GLY A 6 -41.23 -21.32 -19.93
N ILE A 7 -40.21 -20.77 -19.26
CA ILE A 7 -39.24 -21.54 -18.49
C ILE A 7 -40.02 -22.31 -17.42
N LYS A 8 -40.21 -23.62 -17.63
CA LYS A 8 -40.88 -24.50 -16.68
C LYS A 8 -39.92 -24.77 -15.53
N GLY A 9 -40.07 -24.03 -14.42
CA GLY A 9 -39.32 -24.27 -13.20
C GLY A 9 -39.71 -25.57 -12.48
N PRO A 10 -38.94 -25.96 -11.44
CA PRO A 10 -39.21 -27.16 -10.66
C PRO A 10 -40.57 -27.09 -9.95
N ARG A 11 -41.38 -28.14 -10.15
CA ARG A 11 -42.76 -28.26 -9.67
C ARG A 11 -42.81 -28.74 -8.23
N THR A 12 -41.85 -29.56 -7.83
CA THR A 12 -41.77 -30.11 -6.47
C THR A 12 -40.56 -29.59 -5.69
N GLN A 13 -40.58 -29.76 -4.37
CA GLN A 13 -39.44 -29.44 -3.50
C GLN A 13 -38.23 -30.33 -3.80
N ALA A 14 -38.46 -31.62 -4.10
CA ALA A 14 -37.42 -32.58 -4.44
C ALA A 14 -36.72 -32.22 -5.75
N GLU A 15 -37.49 -31.81 -6.78
CA GLU A 15 -36.94 -31.33 -8.05
C GLU A 15 -36.06 -30.10 -7.86
N LEU A 16 -36.52 -29.11 -7.07
CA LEU A 16 -35.75 -27.90 -6.80
C LEU A 16 -34.46 -28.21 -6.02
N SER A 17 -34.52 -29.13 -5.05
CA SER A 17 -33.32 -29.59 -4.35
C SER A 17 -32.33 -30.26 -5.31
N ALA A 18 -32.79 -31.14 -6.19
CA ALA A 18 -31.94 -31.80 -7.18
C ALA A 18 -31.31 -30.80 -8.16
N TRP A 19 -32.04 -29.76 -8.55
CA TRP A 19 -31.51 -28.68 -9.39
C TRP A 19 -30.45 -27.84 -8.68
N LEU A 20 -30.66 -27.51 -7.40
CA LEU A 20 -29.67 -26.80 -6.59
C LEU A 20 -28.40 -27.65 -6.40
N GLU A 21 -28.55 -28.95 -6.15
CA GLU A 21 -27.41 -29.88 -6.07
C GLU A 21 -26.67 -29.98 -7.41
N LEU A 22 -27.38 -30.12 -8.52
CA LEU A 22 -26.78 -30.14 -9.87
C LEU A 22 -26.02 -28.85 -10.16
N ALA A 23 -26.61 -27.70 -9.84
CA ALA A 23 -26.00 -26.38 -9.95
C ALA A 23 -24.75 -26.22 -9.06
N GLY A 24 -24.62 -27.04 -8.01
CA GLY A 24 -23.46 -27.10 -7.12
C GLY A 24 -22.28 -27.94 -7.61
N ARG A 25 -22.43 -28.76 -8.66
CA ARG A 25 -21.40 -29.75 -9.07
C ARG A 25 -20.23 -29.18 -9.89
N GLY A 26 -19.87 -27.90 -9.72
CA GLY A 26 -18.68 -27.31 -10.35
C GLY A 26 -18.91 -26.57 -11.68
N GLU A 27 -17.90 -26.55 -12.55
CA GLU A 27 -17.83 -25.68 -13.75
C GLU A 27 -18.29 -26.33 -15.06
N ASP A 28 -18.69 -27.60 -15.04
CA ASP A 28 -19.10 -28.33 -16.23
C ASP A 28 -20.34 -27.72 -16.90
N ALA A 29 -20.58 -28.09 -18.16
CA ALA A 29 -21.67 -27.54 -18.97
C ALA A 29 -23.05 -27.72 -18.29
N ALA A 30 -23.35 -28.91 -17.77
CA ALA A 30 -24.64 -29.20 -17.14
C ALA A 30 -24.89 -28.42 -15.82
N PRO A 31 -23.95 -28.34 -14.87
CA PRO A 31 -24.07 -27.43 -13.71
C PRO A 31 -24.22 -25.95 -14.10
N ARG A 32 -23.48 -25.48 -15.12
CA ARG A 32 -23.61 -24.11 -15.64
C ARG A 32 -25.01 -23.83 -16.19
N GLU A 33 -25.54 -24.76 -16.98
CA GLU A 33 -26.88 -24.65 -17.54
C GLU A 33 -27.95 -24.68 -16.44
N ALA A 34 -27.81 -25.55 -15.43
CA ALA A 34 -28.70 -25.57 -14.26
C ALA A 34 -28.70 -24.23 -13.51
N ARG A 35 -27.54 -23.59 -13.32
CA ARG A 35 -27.44 -22.25 -12.72
C ARG A 35 -28.14 -21.18 -13.56
N ARG A 36 -27.95 -21.19 -14.88
CA ARG A 36 -28.63 -20.26 -15.80
C ARG A 36 -30.15 -20.46 -15.76
N ALA A 37 -30.60 -21.70 -15.77
CA ALA A 37 -32.02 -22.03 -15.71
C ALA A 37 -32.66 -21.60 -14.37
N LEU A 38 -31.96 -21.78 -13.24
CA LEU A 38 -32.39 -21.29 -11.93
C LEU A 38 -32.49 -19.76 -11.89
N ALA A 39 -31.47 -19.05 -12.39
CA ALA A 39 -31.48 -17.59 -12.46
C ALA A 39 -32.66 -17.07 -13.30
N LEU A 40 -32.85 -17.63 -14.50
CA LEU A 40 -33.95 -17.25 -15.39
C LEU A 40 -35.32 -17.61 -14.80
N TRP A 41 -35.45 -18.74 -14.10
CA TRP A 41 -36.67 -19.10 -13.38
C TRP A 41 -36.98 -18.13 -12.24
N CYS A 42 -35.97 -17.70 -11.47
CA CYS A 42 -36.12 -16.66 -10.44
C CYS A 42 -36.56 -15.31 -11.01
N VAL A 43 -36.17 -14.98 -12.24
CA VAL A 43 -36.65 -13.78 -12.95
C VAL A 43 -38.09 -13.95 -13.42
N ALA A 44 -38.45 -15.14 -13.91
CA ALA A 44 -39.76 -15.41 -14.51
C ALA A 44 -40.89 -15.65 -13.49
N ASP A 45 -40.58 -16.17 -12.30
CA ASP A 45 -41.55 -16.49 -11.25
C ASP A 45 -41.23 -15.71 -9.96
N PRO A 46 -42.09 -14.74 -9.56
CA PRO A 46 -41.88 -13.93 -8.36
C PRO A 46 -41.74 -14.74 -7.06
N LYS A 47 -42.23 -15.98 -7.00
CA LYS A 47 -42.17 -16.84 -5.80
C LYS A 47 -40.96 -17.77 -5.79
N ALA A 48 -40.24 -17.88 -6.92
CA ALA A 48 -39.17 -18.85 -7.09
C ALA A 48 -38.00 -18.59 -6.15
N LEU A 49 -37.57 -17.33 -6.01
CA LEU A 49 -36.43 -16.98 -5.17
C LEU A 49 -36.71 -17.29 -3.69
N GLY A 50 -37.88 -16.92 -3.15
CA GLY A 50 -38.27 -17.32 -1.80
C GLY A 50 -38.31 -18.84 -1.58
N ARG A 51 -38.66 -19.64 -2.62
CA ARG A 51 -38.57 -21.11 -2.56
C ARG A 51 -37.12 -21.60 -2.53
N VAL A 52 -36.23 -20.99 -3.31
CA VAL A 52 -34.78 -21.28 -3.29
C VAL A 52 -34.21 -21.01 -1.91
N LEU A 53 -34.42 -19.81 -1.35
CA LEU A 53 -33.87 -19.41 -0.05
C LEU A 53 -34.28 -20.34 1.09
N ARG A 54 -35.53 -20.85 1.08
CA ARG A 54 -36.01 -21.82 2.07
C ARG A 54 -35.31 -23.18 1.98
N LEU A 55 -34.80 -23.55 0.81
CA LEU A 55 -34.14 -24.84 0.59
C LEU A 55 -32.62 -24.80 0.69
N LEU A 56 -32.00 -23.63 0.55
CA LEU A 56 -30.55 -23.51 0.68
C LEU A 56 -30.00 -24.16 1.96
N PRO A 57 -30.60 -24.02 3.15
CA PRO A 57 -30.09 -24.70 4.35
C PRO A 57 -30.08 -26.23 4.29
N ARG A 58 -30.84 -26.85 3.36
CA ARG A 58 -31.02 -28.30 3.23
C ARG A 58 -30.18 -28.94 2.13
N VAL A 59 -29.50 -28.14 1.30
CA VAL A 59 -28.62 -28.64 0.25
C VAL A 59 -27.16 -28.65 0.71
N SER A 60 -26.31 -29.36 -0.02
CA SER A 60 -24.88 -29.49 0.26
C SER A 60 -24.20 -28.12 0.40
N PRO A 61 -23.13 -28.01 1.23
CA PRO A 61 -22.35 -26.77 1.33
C PRO A 61 -21.90 -26.24 -0.03
N GLN A 62 -21.46 -27.15 -0.91
CA GLN A 62 -21.08 -26.83 -2.28
C GLN A 62 -22.26 -26.21 -3.07
N ALA A 63 -23.46 -26.78 -3.01
CA ALA A 63 -24.63 -26.21 -3.68
C ALA A 63 -25.00 -24.82 -3.13
N ARG A 64 -24.92 -24.60 -1.82
CA ARG A 64 -25.17 -23.29 -1.20
C ARG A 64 -24.19 -22.23 -1.68
N GLU A 65 -22.95 -22.63 -1.73
CA GLU A 65 -21.83 -21.81 -2.09
C GLU A 65 -21.88 -21.40 -3.57
N TRP A 66 -22.18 -22.34 -4.47
CA TRP A 66 -22.50 -22.05 -5.87
C TRP A 66 -23.78 -21.23 -6.06
N ALA A 67 -24.71 -21.26 -5.10
CA ALA A 67 -25.88 -20.38 -5.13
C ALA A 67 -25.49 -18.91 -5.10
N GLY A 68 -24.48 -18.55 -4.30
CA GLY A 68 -23.95 -17.21 -4.30
C GLY A 68 -23.39 -16.75 -5.66
N LEU A 69 -22.99 -17.65 -6.56
CA LEU A 69 -22.44 -17.27 -7.87
C LEU A 69 -23.54 -16.80 -8.79
N TRP A 70 -24.58 -17.61 -8.96
CA TRP A 70 -25.63 -17.28 -9.91
C TRP A 70 -26.62 -16.25 -9.35
N LEU A 71 -26.74 -16.12 -8.02
CA LEU A 71 -27.55 -15.08 -7.39
C LEU A 71 -26.91 -13.70 -7.51
N PHE A 72 -25.63 -13.54 -7.15
CA PHE A 72 -24.98 -12.22 -7.06
C PHE A 72 -24.01 -11.89 -8.21
N ALA A 73 -23.70 -12.86 -9.08
CA ALA A 73 -22.84 -12.68 -10.25
C ALA A 73 -23.32 -13.57 -11.42
N PRO A 74 -24.56 -13.37 -11.92
CA PRO A 74 -25.16 -14.24 -12.92
C PRO A 74 -24.36 -14.25 -14.24
N GLU A 75 -24.22 -15.43 -14.85
CA GLU A 75 -23.57 -15.58 -16.18
C GLU A 75 -24.48 -15.14 -17.37
N ALA A 76 -25.72 -14.71 -17.11
CA ALA A 76 -26.73 -14.41 -18.12
C ALA A 76 -26.80 -12.91 -18.46
N ALA A 77 -27.30 -12.59 -19.66
CA ALA A 77 -27.45 -11.21 -20.16
C ALA A 77 -28.51 -10.37 -19.40
N ASP A 78 -29.25 -10.97 -18.46
CA ASP A 78 -30.37 -10.37 -17.72
C ASP A 78 -30.02 -10.11 -16.24
N GLU A 79 -28.89 -9.45 -15.98
CA GLU A 79 -28.43 -9.09 -14.62
C GLU A 79 -29.43 -8.17 -13.88
N LEU A 80 -30.02 -7.21 -14.59
CA LEU A 80 -30.93 -6.20 -14.01
C LEU A 80 -32.26 -6.81 -13.50
N PRO A 81 -32.98 -7.64 -14.27
CA PRO A 81 -34.18 -8.32 -13.76
C PRO A 81 -33.91 -9.19 -12.53
N LEU A 82 -32.83 -9.98 -12.53
CA LEU A 82 -32.49 -10.81 -11.37
C LEU A 82 -32.17 -9.96 -10.16
N ARG A 83 -31.40 -8.87 -10.34
CA ARG A 83 -31.10 -7.92 -9.26
C ARG A 83 -32.37 -7.34 -8.64
N ARG A 84 -33.41 -7.05 -9.42
CA ARG A 84 -34.71 -6.60 -8.88
C ARG A 84 -35.39 -7.67 -8.03
N CYS A 85 -35.35 -8.94 -8.44
CA CYS A 85 -35.87 -10.05 -7.66
C CYS A 85 -35.09 -10.22 -6.33
N LEU A 86 -33.77 -10.09 -6.35
CA LEU A 86 -32.94 -10.16 -5.13
C LEU A 86 -33.28 -9.04 -4.14
N LEU A 87 -33.48 -7.82 -4.65
CA LEU A 87 -33.88 -6.67 -3.83
C LEU A 87 -35.28 -6.86 -3.22
N ALA A 88 -36.20 -7.49 -3.95
CA ALA A 88 -37.53 -7.81 -3.46
C ALA A 88 -37.53 -8.89 -2.34
N GLU A 89 -36.54 -9.78 -2.34
CA GLU A 89 -36.37 -10.85 -1.35
C GLU A 89 -35.28 -10.56 -0.30
N LEU A 90 -34.92 -9.28 -0.13
CA LEU A 90 -33.84 -8.87 0.78
C LEU A 90 -34.08 -9.33 2.23
N ASP A 91 -35.33 -9.33 2.68
CA ASP A 91 -35.72 -9.84 4.00
C ASP A 91 -35.47 -11.35 4.12
N GLY A 92 -35.79 -12.11 3.07
CA GLY A 92 -35.50 -13.55 3.01
C GLY A 92 -34.00 -13.86 3.06
N PHE A 93 -33.17 -13.01 2.46
CA PHE A 93 -31.71 -13.12 2.57
C PHE A 93 -31.19 -12.77 3.96
N MET A 94 -31.74 -11.75 4.62
CA MET A 94 -31.38 -11.44 6.02
C MET A 94 -31.75 -12.60 6.97
N ASP A 95 -32.93 -13.19 6.78
CA ASP A 95 -33.38 -14.34 7.56
C ASP A 95 -32.57 -15.61 7.26
N LEU A 96 -32.08 -15.75 6.03
CA LEU A 96 -31.14 -16.80 5.68
C LEU A 96 -29.78 -16.59 6.36
N ALA A 97 -29.23 -15.37 6.33
CA ALA A 97 -27.92 -15.07 6.94
C ALA A 97 -27.94 -15.24 8.47
N ALA A 98 -29.08 -14.94 9.11
CA ALA A 98 -29.25 -15.19 10.54
C ALA A 98 -29.17 -16.67 10.92
N ARG A 99 -29.61 -17.57 10.03
CA ARG A 99 -29.56 -19.03 10.24
C ARG A 99 -28.26 -19.64 9.74
N LEU A 100 -27.70 -19.07 8.69
CA LEU A 100 -26.57 -19.62 7.95
C LEU A 100 -25.68 -18.48 7.42
N PRO A 101 -24.74 -17.98 8.23
CA PRO A 101 -23.91 -16.83 7.88
C PRO A 101 -22.74 -17.24 6.97
N GLU A 102 -23.06 -17.57 5.72
CA GLU A 102 -22.07 -17.90 4.69
C GLU A 102 -21.39 -16.61 4.16
N PRO A 103 -20.08 -16.61 3.88
CA PRO A 103 -19.38 -15.42 3.39
C PRO A 103 -19.98 -14.81 2.11
N TRP A 104 -20.38 -15.65 1.14
CA TRP A 104 -20.99 -15.17 -0.12
C TRP A 104 -22.32 -14.45 0.10
N LEU A 105 -23.04 -14.82 1.15
CA LEU A 105 -24.32 -14.23 1.50
C LEU A 105 -24.12 -12.90 2.23
N GLU A 106 -23.10 -12.82 3.09
CA GLU A 106 -22.75 -11.57 3.77
C GLU A 106 -22.27 -10.49 2.77
N ASP A 107 -21.44 -10.87 1.79
CA ASP A 107 -21.00 -9.98 0.71
C ASP A 107 -22.17 -9.48 -0.15
N GLY A 108 -23.01 -10.42 -0.62
CA GLY A 108 -24.17 -10.11 -1.44
C GLY A 108 -25.19 -9.22 -0.70
N LEU A 109 -25.40 -9.46 0.59
CA LEU A 109 -26.23 -8.60 1.44
C LEU A 109 -25.66 -7.19 1.56
N ALA A 110 -24.34 -7.03 1.70
CA ALA A 110 -23.72 -5.70 1.76
C ALA A 110 -23.99 -4.91 0.47
N GLU A 111 -23.87 -5.54 -0.69
CA GLU A 111 -24.18 -4.93 -1.98
C GLU A 111 -25.67 -4.56 -2.12
N LEU A 112 -26.58 -5.49 -1.81
CA LEU A 112 -28.02 -5.24 -1.90
C LEU A 112 -28.48 -4.14 -0.94
N VAL A 113 -28.01 -4.18 0.31
CA VAL A 113 -28.32 -3.15 1.32
C VAL A 113 -27.77 -1.80 0.91
N HIS A 114 -26.54 -1.74 0.38
CA HIS A 114 -25.97 -0.49 -0.14
C HIS A 114 -26.79 0.06 -1.31
N SER A 115 -27.25 -0.81 -2.22
CA SER A 115 -28.05 -0.43 -3.39
C SER A 115 -29.43 0.14 -3.02
N MET A 116 -30.10 -0.41 -2.00
CA MET A 116 -31.42 0.09 -1.54
C MET A 116 -31.32 1.28 -0.60
N GLY A 117 -30.30 1.31 0.27
CA GLY A 117 -30.21 2.25 1.38
C GLY A 117 -31.41 2.17 2.33
N GLY A 118 -31.81 3.30 2.91
CA GLY A 118 -33.12 3.49 3.55
C GLY A 118 -33.49 2.47 4.65
N ALA A 119 -34.65 1.83 4.49
CA ALA A 119 -35.23 0.93 5.48
C ALA A 119 -34.45 -0.39 5.66
N PRO A 120 -33.99 -1.08 4.59
CA PRO A 120 -33.12 -2.24 4.75
C PRO A 120 -31.83 -1.95 5.51
N LEU A 121 -31.19 -0.81 5.25
CA LEU A 121 -30.01 -0.40 5.99
C LEU A 121 -30.32 -0.18 7.48
N ARG A 122 -31.45 0.47 7.81
CA ARG A 122 -31.90 0.60 9.22
C ARG A 122 -32.11 -0.76 9.89
N ARG A 123 -32.74 -1.71 9.19
CA ARG A 123 -32.95 -3.07 9.70
C ARG A 123 -31.61 -3.78 9.94
N LEU A 124 -30.69 -3.74 8.98
CA LEU A 124 -29.35 -4.33 9.14
C LEU A 124 -28.62 -3.75 10.36
N LEU A 125 -28.64 -2.43 10.53
CA LEU A 125 -28.02 -1.77 11.68
C LEU A 125 -28.70 -2.14 13.00
N SER A 126 -30.01 -2.39 13.00
CA SER A 126 -30.73 -2.91 14.17
C SER A 126 -30.24 -4.32 14.52
N LEU A 127 -30.21 -5.22 13.54
CA LEU A 127 -29.75 -6.60 13.71
C LEU A 127 -28.28 -6.65 14.17
N ALA A 128 -27.43 -5.76 13.64
CA ALA A 128 -26.02 -5.69 13.97
C ALA A 128 -25.74 -5.24 15.43
N GLN A 129 -26.73 -4.76 16.17
CA GLN A 129 -26.59 -4.52 17.62
C GLN A 129 -26.40 -5.84 18.38
N GLU A 130 -27.08 -6.90 17.93
CA GLU A 130 -27.13 -8.18 18.65
C GLU A 130 -26.35 -9.27 17.90
N GLN A 131 -26.41 -9.27 16.57
CA GLN A 131 -26.00 -10.41 15.75
C GLN A 131 -24.65 -10.17 15.05
N ALA A 132 -23.72 -11.12 15.22
CA ALA A 132 -22.36 -11.00 14.70
C ALA A 132 -22.28 -10.99 13.17
N TRP A 133 -23.13 -11.77 12.48
CA TRP A 133 -23.19 -11.78 11.01
C TRP A 133 -23.57 -10.40 10.47
N ALA A 134 -24.54 -9.72 11.08
CA ALA A 134 -24.98 -8.41 10.64
C ALA A 134 -23.88 -7.35 10.83
N ARG A 135 -23.06 -7.47 11.89
CA ARG A 135 -21.85 -6.64 12.05
C ARG A 135 -20.82 -6.90 10.96
N ARG A 136 -20.64 -8.14 10.53
CA ARG A 136 -19.75 -8.47 9.40
C ARG A 136 -20.27 -7.83 8.12
N VAL A 137 -21.56 -7.95 7.81
CA VAL A 137 -22.18 -7.28 6.65
C VAL A 137 -21.97 -5.76 6.68
N VAL A 138 -22.13 -5.11 7.84
CA VAL A 138 -21.85 -3.67 7.98
C VAL A 138 -20.37 -3.34 7.69
N ALA A 139 -19.43 -4.20 8.11
CA ALA A 139 -18.01 -4.02 7.84
C ALA A 139 -17.64 -4.21 6.35
N LEU A 140 -18.50 -4.88 5.58
CA LEU A 140 -18.35 -5.08 4.14
C LEU A 140 -18.99 -3.95 3.32
N LEU A 141 -19.76 -3.04 3.94
CA LEU A 141 -20.34 -1.89 3.23
C LEU A 141 -19.24 -0.97 2.67
N PRO A 142 -19.46 -0.38 1.48
CA PRO A 142 -18.56 0.62 0.91
C PRO A 142 -18.33 1.82 1.84
N ARG A 143 -17.15 2.45 1.79
CA ARG A 143 -16.78 3.58 2.67
C ARG A 143 -17.65 4.83 2.46
N ASP A 144 -18.17 4.98 1.26
CA ASP A 144 -19.08 6.04 0.85
C ASP A 144 -20.54 5.73 1.21
N ALA A 145 -20.84 4.54 1.75
CA ALA A 145 -22.17 4.23 2.27
C ALA A 145 -22.53 5.19 3.40
N ARG A 146 -23.58 5.99 3.19
CA ARG A 146 -24.10 6.91 4.21
C ARG A 146 -25.09 6.17 5.09
N LEU A 147 -24.74 6.01 6.37
CA LEU A 147 -25.64 5.42 7.35
C LEU A 147 -26.71 6.43 7.81
N PRO A 148 -27.88 5.96 8.29
CA PRO A 148 -28.86 6.81 8.96
C PRO A 148 -28.19 7.67 10.05
N GLY A 149 -28.34 8.99 9.95
CA GLY A 149 -27.64 9.95 10.81
C GLY A 149 -26.29 10.45 10.28
N GLY A 150 -25.94 10.16 9.03
CA GLY A 150 -24.81 10.77 8.30
C GLY A 150 -23.42 10.17 8.56
N GLY A 151 -23.32 9.12 9.38
CA GLY A 151 -22.04 8.47 9.70
C GLY A 151 -21.57 7.44 8.66
N THR A 152 -20.31 7.00 8.78
CA THR A 152 -19.72 5.92 7.97
C THR A 152 -19.85 4.55 8.66
N PRO A 153 -19.75 3.42 7.92
CA PRO A 153 -19.71 2.09 8.50
C PRO A 153 -18.62 1.92 9.57
N GLU A 154 -17.43 2.48 9.34
CA GLU A 154 -16.34 2.42 10.32
C GLU A 154 -16.66 3.15 11.63
N ALA A 155 -17.25 4.34 11.54
CA ALA A 155 -17.65 5.11 12.72
C ALA A 155 -18.76 4.40 13.51
N TRP A 156 -19.69 3.74 12.82
CA TRP A 156 -20.75 2.97 13.46
C TRP A 156 -20.19 1.72 14.17
N LEU A 157 -19.31 0.96 13.52
CA LEU A 157 -18.67 -0.21 14.13
C LEU A 157 -17.82 0.17 15.34
N ALA A 158 -17.08 1.28 15.24
CA ALA A 158 -16.34 1.85 16.36
C ALA A 158 -17.26 2.16 17.54
N ARG A 159 -18.41 2.80 17.28
CA ARG A 159 -19.43 3.10 18.30
C ARG A 159 -19.99 1.84 18.96
N GLN A 160 -20.21 0.76 18.21
CA GLN A 160 -20.69 -0.51 18.77
C GLN A 160 -19.64 -1.18 19.66
N ARG A 161 -18.36 -1.16 19.25
CA ARG A 161 -17.27 -1.76 20.02
C ARG A 161 -17.00 -1.04 21.34
N LEU A 162 -17.13 0.29 21.36
CA LEU A 162 -16.96 1.11 22.57
C LEU A 162 -18.22 1.08 23.47
N GLY A 163 -19.39 0.76 22.91
CA GLY A 163 -20.67 0.93 23.59
C GLY A 163 -21.15 2.38 23.65
N ARG A 164 -22.44 2.57 23.93
CA ARG A 164 -23.12 3.89 23.83
C ARG A 164 -22.53 4.95 24.78
N SER A 165 -22.24 4.57 26.03
CA SER A 165 -21.74 5.50 27.05
C SER A 165 -20.35 6.04 26.68
N GLN A 166 -19.40 5.14 26.40
CA GLN A 166 -18.05 5.53 26.01
C GLN A 166 -18.07 6.30 24.68
N ALA A 167 -18.82 5.83 23.67
CA ALA A 167 -18.94 6.53 22.39
C ALA A 167 -19.50 7.96 22.52
N HIS A 168 -20.47 8.19 23.41
CA HIS A 168 -20.96 9.54 23.71
C HIS A 168 -19.89 10.37 24.43
N GLY A 169 -19.14 9.76 25.36
CA GLY A 169 -17.93 10.35 25.97
C GLY A 169 -16.92 10.80 24.92
N ILE A 170 -16.51 9.91 24.01
CA ILE A 170 -15.59 10.20 22.90
C ILE A 170 -16.10 11.35 22.04
N GLY A 171 -17.38 11.33 21.64
CA GLY A 171 -17.97 12.40 20.84
C GLY A 171 -17.97 13.76 21.54
N ARG A 172 -18.24 13.79 22.85
CA ARG A 172 -18.14 15.02 23.66
C ARG A 172 -16.70 15.50 23.78
N LEU A 173 -15.76 14.60 24.07
CA LEU A 173 -14.33 14.93 24.13
C LEU A 173 -13.84 15.51 22.81
N ALA A 174 -14.21 14.90 21.68
CA ALA A 174 -13.80 15.35 20.35
C ALA A 174 -14.34 16.75 20.03
N ARG A 175 -15.64 17.00 20.25
CA ARG A 175 -16.26 18.32 20.03
C ARG A 175 -15.76 19.39 20.99
N ALA A 176 -15.37 19.01 22.20
CA ALA A 176 -14.76 19.90 23.18
C ALA A 176 -13.24 20.08 22.96
N GLY A 177 -12.67 19.53 21.88
CA GLY A 177 -11.24 19.66 21.59
C GLY A 177 -10.32 18.94 22.58
N ARG A 178 -10.83 17.99 23.39
CA ARG A 178 -10.07 17.25 24.42
C ARG A 178 -9.27 16.09 23.81
N TRP A 179 -8.43 16.40 22.83
CA TRP A 179 -7.70 15.41 22.03
C TRP A 179 -6.67 14.60 22.82
N GLN A 180 -6.10 15.17 23.89
CA GLN A 180 -5.14 14.46 24.74
C GLN A 180 -5.77 13.25 25.45
N ALA A 181 -7.01 13.42 25.95
CA ALA A 181 -7.77 12.31 26.55
C ALA A 181 -8.10 11.24 25.49
N LEU A 182 -8.45 11.66 24.28
CA LEU A 182 -8.76 10.75 23.17
C LEU A 182 -7.55 9.94 22.69
N ALA A 183 -6.35 10.50 22.78
CA ALA A 183 -5.13 9.79 22.44
C ALA A 183 -4.89 8.56 23.34
N GLN A 184 -5.55 8.41 24.48
CA GLN A 184 -5.36 7.26 25.38
C GLN A 184 -6.38 6.13 25.15
N GLU A 185 -7.44 6.38 24.38
CA GLU A 185 -8.62 5.50 24.29
C GLU A 185 -8.53 4.44 23.17
N GLY A 186 -7.53 4.55 22.28
CA GLY A 186 -7.24 3.58 21.21
C GLY A 186 -8.04 3.75 19.90
N ARG A 187 -7.90 2.80 18.98
CA ARG A 187 -8.31 2.92 17.56
C ARG A 187 -9.78 3.26 17.33
N HIS A 188 -10.69 2.58 18.03
CA HIS A 188 -12.13 2.77 17.84
C HIS A 188 -12.57 4.16 18.31
N ALA A 189 -12.03 4.63 19.44
CA ALA A 189 -12.32 5.96 19.95
C ALA A 189 -11.88 7.04 18.96
N LEU A 190 -10.70 6.88 18.35
CA LEU A 190 -10.19 7.84 17.36
C LEU A 190 -10.98 7.85 16.05
N THR A 191 -11.34 6.67 15.55
CA THR A 191 -12.20 6.55 14.36
C THR A 191 -13.53 7.27 14.58
N LEU A 192 -14.10 7.11 15.77
CA LEU A 192 -15.33 7.78 16.15
C LEU A 192 -15.15 9.29 16.37
N ALA A 193 -14.04 9.71 16.97
CA ALA A 193 -13.71 11.11 17.21
C ALA A 193 -13.53 11.88 15.90
N GLN A 194 -12.79 11.32 14.94
CA GLN A 194 -12.62 11.89 13.59
C GLN A 194 -13.96 12.03 12.87
N ALA A 195 -14.79 10.97 12.89
CA ALA A 195 -16.12 11.02 12.30
C ALA A 195 -17.05 12.04 12.97
N ALA A 196 -16.83 12.37 14.25
CA ALA A 196 -17.66 13.32 14.98
C ALA A 196 -17.33 14.79 14.69
N VAL A 197 -16.10 15.09 14.27
CA VAL A 197 -15.62 16.47 14.02
C VAL A 197 -15.33 16.76 12.55
N GLY A 198 -15.22 15.73 11.70
CA GLY A 198 -14.82 15.86 10.30
C GLY A 198 -13.31 16.06 10.11
N ASP A 199 -12.89 16.36 8.88
CA ASP A 199 -11.46 16.53 8.54
C ASP A 199 -10.84 17.82 9.11
N ALA A 200 -11.69 18.80 9.42
CA ALA A 200 -11.31 20.06 10.03
C ALA A 200 -12.02 20.18 11.40
N PRO A 201 -11.46 19.62 12.48
CA PRO A 201 -11.92 19.99 13.82
C PRO A 201 -11.82 21.52 13.98
N ALA A 202 -12.49 22.08 14.98
CA ALA A 202 -12.19 23.43 15.45
C ALA A 202 -10.75 23.46 16.00
N ALA A 203 -9.79 23.45 15.08
CA ALA A 203 -8.37 23.15 15.29
C ALA A 203 -7.64 24.35 15.91
N ALA A 204 -8.29 25.51 15.99
CA ALA A 204 -7.74 26.73 16.57
C ALA A 204 -7.41 26.65 18.07
N GLN A 205 -7.82 25.59 18.79
CA GLN A 205 -7.58 25.45 20.25
C GLN A 205 -6.95 24.12 20.67
N ALA A 206 -6.67 23.20 19.74
CA ALA A 206 -6.08 21.91 20.11
C ALA A 206 -4.56 22.02 20.23
N GLU A 207 -3.99 21.61 21.36
CA GLU A 207 -2.55 21.38 21.43
C GLU A 207 -2.15 20.33 20.39
N PRO A 208 -1.06 20.55 19.63
CA PRO A 208 -0.66 19.58 18.64
C PRO A 208 -0.31 18.24 19.29
N MET A 209 -0.52 17.13 18.59
CA MET A 209 -0.16 15.80 19.11
C MET A 209 -0.06 14.77 18.00
N ALA A 210 0.77 13.74 18.22
CA ALA A 210 0.93 12.63 17.30
C ALA A 210 0.28 11.36 17.85
N TRP A 211 -0.51 10.66 17.06
CA TRP A 211 -0.98 9.31 17.41
C TRP A 211 0.00 8.24 16.85
N PRO A 212 0.44 7.22 17.62
CA PRO A 212 -0.06 6.82 18.94
C PRO A 212 0.55 7.43 20.21
N ALA A 213 1.54 8.29 20.06
CA ALA A 213 2.43 8.60 21.17
C ALA A 213 2.02 9.82 22.04
N GLY A 214 1.01 10.60 21.65
CA GLY A 214 0.54 11.77 22.41
C GLY A 214 1.33 13.07 22.16
N PRO A 215 1.11 14.12 22.97
CA PRO A 215 1.78 15.42 22.82
C PRO A 215 3.31 15.35 23.06
N GLN A 216 3.77 14.49 23.97
CA GLN A 216 5.20 14.29 24.26
C GLN A 216 6.02 13.85 23.04
N ALA A 217 5.36 13.20 22.07
CA ALA A 217 5.99 12.75 20.84
C ALA A 217 6.47 13.91 19.96
N LEU A 218 5.85 15.09 20.07
CA LEU A 218 6.18 16.25 19.23
C LEU A 218 7.63 16.68 19.35
N THR A 219 8.14 16.78 20.59
CA THR A 219 9.53 17.19 20.84
C THR A 219 10.50 16.22 20.18
N THR A 220 10.22 14.92 20.30
CA THR A 220 11.00 13.85 19.66
C THR A 220 10.91 13.92 18.13
N LEU A 221 9.71 14.17 17.58
CA LEU A 221 9.47 14.28 16.14
C LEU A 221 10.14 15.52 15.55
N GLU A 222 10.09 16.67 16.23
CA GLU A 222 10.81 17.89 15.86
C GLU A 222 12.33 17.71 15.94
N ALA A 223 12.83 17.04 16.99
CA ALA A 223 14.25 16.67 17.07
C ALA A 223 14.65 15.76 15.90
N MET A 224 13.82 14.78 15.55
CA MET A 224 14.04 13.90 14.39
C MET A 224 13.99 14.67 13.07
N ALA A 225 13.09 15.64 12.92
CA ALA A 225 13.02 16.51 11.74
C ALA A 225 14.33 17.31 11.57
N ARG A 226 14.87 17.88 12.66
CA ARG A 226 16.15 18.60 12.66
C ARG A 226 17.31 17.68 12.31
N LEU A 227 17.37 16.48 12.88
CA LEU A 227 18.41 15.49 12.55
C LEU A 227 18.35 15.10 11.07
N THR A 228 17.15 14.80 10.56
CA THR A 228 16.92 14.44 9.16
C THR A 228 17.30 15.58 8.21
N ALA A 229 16.97 16.83 8.58
CA ALA A 229 17.33 18.00 7.78
C ALA A 229 18.85 18.19 7.69
N ARG A 230 19.56 18.12 8.83
CA ARG A 230 21.02 18.23 8.87
C ARG A 230 21.71 17.12 8.07
N GLU A 231 21.21 15.89 8.21
CA GLU A 231 21.72 14.74 7.46
C GLU A 231 21.55 14.93 5.95
N GLY A 232 20.38 15.37 5.50
CA GLY A 232 20.13 15.64 4.07
C GLY A 232 20.98 16.75 3.50
N GLN A 233 21.16 17.84 4.26
CA GLN A 233 22.05 18.94 3.89
C GLN A 233 23.52 18.48 3.83
N ALA A 234 23.98 17.69 4.79
CA ALA A 234 25.33 17.14 4.79
C ALA A 234 25.57 16.21 3.58
N ALA A 235 24.60 15.33 3.29
CA ALA A 235 24.64 14.45 2.12
C ALA A 235 24.70 15.25 0.81
N TYR A 236 23.89 16.31 0.69
CA TYR A 236 23.89 17.19 -0.47
C TYR A 236 25.21 17.93 -0.64
N GLU A 237 25.78 18.49 0.43
CA GLU A 237 27.06 19.22 0.32
C GLU A 237 28.20 18.31 -0.11
N VAL A 238 28.26 17.08 0.42
CA VAL A 238 29.22 16.06 -0.04
C VAL A 238 29.01 15.75 -1.53
N ALA A 239 27.76 15.55 -1.95
CA ALA A 239 27.41 15.28 -3.35
C ALA A 239 27.77 16.46 -4.28
N ARG A 240 27.50 17.70 -3.84
CA ARG A 240 27.76 18.92 -4.60
C ARG A 240 29.26 19.14 -4.80
N ARG A 241 30.05 18.97 -3.74
CA ARG A 241 31.53 19.01 -3.81
C ARG A 241 32.08 17.92 -4.73
N ALA A 242 31.59 16.68 -4.59
CA ALA A 242 31.97 15.60 -5.48
C ALA A 242 31.62 15.88 -6.94
N SER A 243 30.45 16.49 -7.20
CA SER A 243 30.04 16.89 -8.54
C SER A 243 30.98 17.94 -9.13
N GLN A 244 31.27 18.97 -8.34
CA GLN A 244 32.16 20.07 -8.73
C GLN A 244 33.58 19.59 -9.03
N ASP A 245 34.21 18.88 -8.10
CA ASP A 245 35.63 18.52 -8.18
C ASP A 245 35.91 17.42 -9.20
N LEU A 246 34.94 16.52 -9.44
CA LEU A 246 35.08 15.45 -10.44
C LEU A 246 34.57 15.88 -11.82
N GLY A 247 33.90 17.02 -11.94
CA GLY A 247 33.27 17.46 -13.19
C GLY A 247 32.15 16.52 -13.67
N ARG A 248 31.46 15.84 -12.74
CA ARG A 248 30.45 14.80 -13.05
C ARG A 248 29.11 15.17 -12.42
N VAL A 249 28.00 14.85 -13.08
CA VAL A 249 26.69 14.85 -12.42
C VAL A 249 26.68 13.79 -11.32
N VAL A 250 26.12 14.11 -10.15
CA VAL A 250 25.98 13.17 -9.03
C VAL A 250 24.51 12.81 -8.84
N LEU A 251 24.19 11.52 -8.85
CA LEU A 251 22.87 11.03 -8.42
C LEU A 251 22.96 10.65 -6.96
N LEU A 252 22.28 11.41 -6.11
CA LEU A 252 22.23 11.18 -4.67
C LEU A 252 21.04 10.27 -4.36
N LEU A 253 21.32 9.01 -4.05
CA LEU A 253 20.32 7.96 -3.88
C LEU A 253 20.17 7.61 -2.39
N GLY A 254 18.94 7.68 -1.88
CA GLY A 254 18.62 7.41 -0.49
C GLY A 254 17.68 6.22 -0.38
N ASN A 255 17.96 5.33 0.57
CA ASN A 255 17.13 4.14 0.78
C ASN A 255 15.82 4.49 1.50
N ALA A 256 14.68 4.25 0.84
CA ALA A 256 13.35 4.51 1.38
C ALA A 256 12.93 3.63 2.58
N SER A 257 13.74 2.65 2.99
CA SER A 257 13.48 1.85 4.21
C SER A 257 13.69 2.63 5.49
N LEU A 258 14.45 3.73 5.45
CA LEU A 258 14.58 4.66 6.57
C LEU A 258 13.31 5.51 6.59
N GLY A 259 12.50 5.37 7.64
CA GLY A 259 11.20 6.04 7.77
C GLY A 259 11.31 7.56 7.75
N GLY A 260 11.38 8.17 6.57
CA GLY A 260 11.60 9.60 6.37
C GLY A 260 13.00 9.87 5.83
N PRO A 261 13.19 9.85 4.49
CA PRO A 261 14.52 9.92 3.92
C PRO A 261 15.14 11.31 4.08
N PRO A 262 16.45 11.38 4.39
CA PRO A 262 17.21 12.63 4.38
C PRO A 262 17.11 13.40 3.06
N LEU A 263 16.78 12.72 1.96
CA LEU A 263 16.67 13.37 0.65
C LEU A 263 15.54 14.40 0.54
N TRP A 264 14.58 14.43 1.47
CA TRP A 264 13.64 15.56 1.54
C TRP A 264 14.30 16.89 1.86
N ALA A 265 15.48 16.87 2.49
CA ALA A 265 16.27 18.05 2.79
C ALA A 265 17.36 18.35 1.74
N ALA A 266 17.47 17.55 0.68
CA ALA A 266 18.39 17.82 -0.41
C ALA A 266 17.73 18.79 -1.42
N PRO A 267 18.36 19.93 -1.76
CA PRO A 267 17.89 20.82 -2.81
C PRO A 267 17.62 20.09 -4.11
N GLY A 268 16.40 20.23 -4.63
CA GLY A 268 16.07 19.68 -5.94
C GLY A 268 16.84 20.37 -7.06
N PRO A 269 16.90 19.78 -8.27
CA PRO A 269 17.59 20.39 -9.41
C PRO A 269 17.06 21.81 -9.73
N TRP A 270 15.79 22.08 -9.45
CA TRP A 270 15.16 23.39 -9.64
C TRP A 270 15.64 24.49 -8.69
N GLN A 271 16.44 24.15 -7.68
CA GLN A 271 17.06 25.11 -6.76
C GLN A 271 18.57 25.24 -7.02
N GLN A 272 19.07 24.58 -8.08
CA GLN A 272 20.48 24.57 -8.46
C GLN A 272 20.64 25.36 -9.76
N ALA A 273 21.65 26.22 -9.84
CA ALA A 273 21.92 27.02 -11.05
C ALA A 273 22.04 26.12 -12.29
N ALA A 274 22.77 25.00 -12.19
CA ALA A 274 22.93 24.03 -13.29
C ALA A 274 21.62 23.33 -13.70
N GLY A 275 20.60 23.33 -12.83
CA GLY A 275 19.30 22.76 -13.16
C GLY A 275 18.36 23.73 -13.87
N GLU A 276 18.54 25.05 -13.73
CA GLU A 276 17.67 26.03 -14.41
C GLU A 276 17.71 25.89 -15.93
N GLU A 277 18.91 25.66 -16.49
CA GLU A 277 19.15 25.41 -17.91
C GLU A 277 18.44 24.15 -18.42
N LEU A 278 18.17 23.19 -17.52
CA LEU A 278 17.49 21.93 -17.83
C LEU A 278 15.97 22.01 -17.68
N ALA A 279 15.38 23.18 -17.40
CA ALA A 279 13.94 23.29 -17.17
C ALA A 279 13.11 23.09 -18.45
N ALA A 280 13.69 23.40 -19.61
CA ALA A 280 13.06 23.36 -20.94
C ALA A 280 13.84 22.45 -21.92
N GLY A 281 13.28 22.22 -23.12
CA GLY A 281 13.93 21.45 -24.19
C GLY A 281 13.81 19.92 -24.11
N PRO A 282 13.99 19.19 -25.21
CA PRO A 282 13.93 17.73 -25.20
C PRO A 282 15.11 17.14 -24.42
N LEU A 283 14.86 16.07 -23.66
CA LEU A 283 15.92 15.32 -22.98
C LEU A 283 16.33 14.08 -23.81
N PRO A 284 17.62 13.69 -23.79
CA PRO A 284 18.07 12.44 -24.39
C PRO A 284 17.28 11.23 -23.88
N LYS A 285 16.98 10.30 -24.77
CA LYS A 285 16.24 9.07 -24.43
C LYS A 285 17.24 7.94 -24.13
N PRO A 286 17.09 7.22 -23.01
CA PRO A 286 17.88 6.01 -22.77
C PRO A 286 17.50 4.86 -23.73
N PRO A 287 18.36 3.85 -23.87
CA PRO A 287 18.02 2.60 -24.54
C PRO A 287 16.74 1.97 -23.98
N ALA A 288 15.76 1.70 -24.84
CA ALA A 288 14.43 1.26 -24.44
C ALA A 288 14.45 -0.07 -23.66
N GLU A 289 15.32 -1.00 -24.07
CA GLU A 289 15.47 -2.31 -23.43
C GLU A 289 15.95 -2.20 -21.98
N ALA A 290 16.97 -1.38 -21.75
CA ALA A 290 17.53 -1.18 -20.42
C ALA A 290 16.50 -0.59 -19.46
N VAL A 291 15.72 0.41 -19.93
CA VAL A 291 14.63 1.00 -19.15
C VAL A 291 13.55 -0.01 -18.84
N ARG A 292 13.12 -0.82 -19.83
CA ARG A 292 12.09 -1.84 -19.62
C ARG A 292 12.54 -2.84 -18.56
N ARG A 293 13.78 -3.34 -18.67
CA ARG A 293 14.36 -4.30 -17.73
C ARG A 293 14.46 -3.73 -16.32
N LEU A 294 14.97 -2.51 -16.15
CA LEU A 294 15.10 -1.86 -14.85
C LEU A 294 13.75 -1.58 -14.20
N ALA A 295 12.78 -1.08 -14.98
CA ALA A 295 11.43 -0.83 -14.48
C ALA A 295 10.71 -2.12 -14.06
N TRP A 296 10.88 -3.20 -14.83
CA TRP A 296 10.37 -4.52 -14.49
C TRP A 296 11.01 -5.05 -13.19
N LEU A 297 12.34 -4.96 -13.07
CA LEU A 297 13.06 -5.34 -11.85
C LEU A 297 12.54 -4.57 -10.64
N ARG A 298 12.33 -3.26 -10.78
CA ARG A 298 11.76 -2.40 -9.73
C ARG A 298 10.36 -2.86 -9.33
N ALA A 299 9.46 -3.06 -10.28
CA ALA A 299 8.09 -3.51 -10.02
C ALA A 299 8.06 -4.89 -9.35
N HIS A 300 8.86 -5.83 -9.84
CA HIS A 300 8.97 -7.16 -9.28
C HIS A 300 9.47 -7.12 -7.83
N ARG A 301 10.57 -6.40 -7.56
CA ARG A 301 11.14 -6.30 -6.20
C ARG A 301 10.19 -5.71 -5.16
N LEU A 302 9.38 -4.72 -5.56
CA LEU A 302 8.54 -3.95 -4.64
C LEU A 302 7.11 -4.48 -4.54
N GLY A 303 6.58 -5.09 -5.61
CA GLY A 303 5.18 -5.51 -5.70
C GLY A 303 4.96 -7.01 -5.62
N SER A 304 5.94 -7.86 -5.98
CA SER A 304 5.70 -9.30 -6.17
C SER A 304 5.22 -10.01 -4.91
N GLY A 305 5.71 -9.64 -3.73
CA GLY A 305 5.31 -10.24 -2.46
C GLY A 305 3.85 -9.98 -2.13
N ALA A 306 3.44 -8.71 -2.18
CA ALA A 306 2.04 -8.33 -1.94
C ALA A 306 1.09 -8.94 -2.98
N LEU A 307 1.51 -8.99 -4.24
CA LEU A 307 0.77 -9.65 -5.31
C LEU A 307 0.61 -11.15 -5.07
N LEU A 308 1.70 -11.84 -4.70
CA LEU A 308 1.67 -13.28 -4.38
C LEU A 308 0.72 -13.57 -3.21
N SER A 309 0.80 -12.80 -2.13
CA SER A 309 -0.10 -12.96 -0.97
C SER A 309 -1.55 -12.66 -1.31
N ALA A 310 -1.82 -11.65 -2.15
CA ALA A 310 -3.18 -11.32 -2.57
C ALA A 310 -3.77 -12.40 -3.48
N LEU A 311 -3.00 -12.90 -4.45
CA LEU A 311 -3.40 -14.02 -5.31
C LEU A 311 -3.62 -15.30 -4.51
N TRP A 312 -2.78 -15.58 -3.51
CA TRP A 312 -2.96 -16.72 -2.61
C TRP A 312 -4.29 -16.62 -1.86
N ARG A 313 -4.55 -15.48 -1.19
CA ARG A 313 -5.80 -15.25 -0.45
C ARG A 313 -7.02 -15.30 -1.37
N ALA A 314 -6.92 -14.77 -2.58
CA ALA A 314 -7.97 -14.88 -3.59
C ALA A 314 -8.22 -16.34 -4.01
N ARG A 315 -7.17 -17.16 -4.16
CA ARG A 315 -7.31 -18.60 -4.45
C ARG A 315 -8.01 -19.34 -3.30
N VAL A 316 -7.57 -19.08 -2.07
CA VAL A 316 -8.16 -19.70 -0.87
C VAL A 316 -9.61 -19.27 -0.74
N ALA A 317 -9.91 -17.98 -0.91
CA ALA A 317 -11.28 -17.48 -0.87
C ALA A 317 -12.14 -18.01 -2.03
N CYS A 318 -11.58 -18.27 -3.23
CA CYS A 318 -12.30 -19.03 -4.27
C CYS A 318 -12.74 -20.37 -3.71
N HIS A 319 -11.79 -21.11 -3.13
CA HIS A 319 -11.98 -22.50 -2.72
C HIS A 319 -12.96 -22.60 -1.55
N LEU A 320 -12.82 -21.74 -0.55
CA LEU A 320 -13.70 -21.64 0.62
C LEU A 320 -15.07 -21.03 0.32
N ALA A 321 -15.23 -20.43 -0.86
CA ALA A 321 -16.50 -19.94 -1.37
C ALA A 321 -16.90 -20.67 -2.66
N GLY A 322 -16.32 -21.86 -2.92
CA GLY A 322 -16.74 -22.82 -3.97
C GLY A 322 -16.70 -22.30 -5.37
N ARG A 323 -16.03 -21.18 -5.55
CA ARG A 323 -15.85 -20.56 -6.83
C ARG A 323 -14.86 -21.40 -7.59
N GLY A 324 -15.22 -21.73 -8.82
CA GLY A 324 -14.26 -22.27 -9.75
C GLY A 324 -13.12 -21.30 -9.99
N LEU A 325 -11.92 -21.84 -10.27
CA LEU A 325 -10.69 -21.05 -10.33
C LEU A 325 -10.52 -20.27 -11.63
N ARG A 326 -11.49 -20.25 -12.56
CA ARG A 326 -11.32 -19.63 -13.90
C ARG A 326 -10.91 -18.15 -13.84
N ARG A 327 -11.66 -17.32 -13.10
CA ARG A 327 -11.35 -15.87 -12.98
C ARG A 327 -10.01 -15.66 -12.28
N TRP A 328 -9.74 -16.45 -11.25
CA TRP A 328 -8.46 -16.41 -10.55
C TRP A 328 -7.29 -16.85 -11.44
N LYS A 329 -7.46 -17.88 -12.28
CA LYS A 329 -6.44 -18.37 -13.23
C LYS A 329 -6.09 -17.30 -14.26
N ALA A 330 -7.09 -16.65 -14.86
CA ALA A 330 -6.87 -15.54 -15.77
C ALA A 330 -6.07 -14.41 -15.10
N LEU A 331 -6.44 -14.04 -13.86
CA LEU A 331 -5.70 -13.05 -13.08
C LEU A 331 -4.27 -13.50 -12.76
N ALA A 332 -4.07 -14.77 -12.42
CA ALA A 332 -2.75 -15.35 -12.14
C ALA A 332 -1.85 -15.40 -13.39
N GLU A 333 -2.44 -15.64 -14.57
CA GLU A 333 -1.76 -15.57 -15.87
C GLU A 333 -1.33 -14.14 -16.19
N GLU A 334 -2.22 -13.16 -16.02
CA GLU A 334 -1.87 -11.74 -16.18
C GLU A 334 -0.80 -11.27 -15.18
N ALA A 335 -0.81 -11.83 -13.98
CA ALA A 335 0.15 -11.55 -12.93
C ALA A 335 1.50 -12.26 -13.13
N ALA A 336 1.56 -13.29 -13.98
CA ALA A 336 2.74 -14.12 -14.16
C ALA A 336 4.03 -13.30 -14.36
N PRO A 337 4.11 -12.27 -15.22
CA PRO A 337 5.32 -11.50 -15.44
C PRO A 337 5.95 -10.90 -14.16
N PHE A 338 5.17 -10.67 -13.11
CA PHE A 338 5.62 -10.08 -11.84
C PHE A 338 5.95 -11.11 -10.75
N LEU A 339 5.80 -12.40 -11.03
CA LEU A 339 6.04 -13.49 -10.09
C LEU A 339 7.26 -14.33 -10.51
N LYS A 340 8.00 -14.87 -9.53
CA LYS A 340 9.09 -15.83 -9.79
C LYS A 340 8.51 -17.15 -10.28
N LEU A 341 9.25 -17.87 -11.13
CA LEU A 341 8.81 -19.15 -11.70
C LEU A 341 8.36 -20.15 -10.63
N ARG A 342 9.14 -20.30 -9.55
CA ARG A 342 8.80 -21.17 -8.42
C ARG A 342 7.52 -20.74 -7.69
N ASP A 343 7.30 -19.44 -7.55
CA ASP A 343 6.15 -18.88 -6.82
C ASP A 343 4.88 -19.11 -7.66
N ARG A 344 4.98 -19.02 -9.00
CA ARG A 344 3.88 -19.38 -9.92
C ARG A 344 3.50 -20.85 -9.80
N ALA A 345 4.49 -21.75 -9.79
CA ALA A 345 4.24 -23.19 -9.65
C ALA A 345 3.58 -23.51 -8.30
N ALA A 346 4.10 -22.96 -7.20
CA ALA A 346 3.52 -23.15 -5.87
C ALA A 346 2.10 -22.56 -5.76
N LEU A 347 1.87 -21.38 -6.34
CA LEU A 347 0.55 -20.75 -6.41
C LEU A 347 -0.45 -21.63 -7.19
N ALA A 348 -0.03 -22.21 -8.31
CA ALA A 348 -0.86 -23.10 -9.12
C ALA A 348 -1.19 -24.43 -8.40
N GLN A 349 -0.22 -24.96 -7.66
CA GLN A 349 -0.33 -26.22 -6.91
C GLN A 349 -1.06 -26.08 -5.58
N GLY A 350 -1.24 -24.86 -5.06
CA GLY A 350 -1.86 -24.67 -3.75
C GLY A 350 -0.90 -24.90 -2.57
N SER A 351 0.42 -24.78 -2.78
CA SER A 351 1.45 -25.19 -1.81
C SER A 351 2.20 -24.02 -1.18
N LEU A 352 1.66 -22.80 -1.25
CA LEU A 352 2.23 -21.66 -0.54
C LEU A 352 1.88 -21.82 0.95
N GLY A 353 2.89 -21.96 1.81
CA GLY A 353 2.75 -21.98 3.28
C GLY A 353 2.33 -20.62 3.87
N LEU A 354 1.40 -19.92 3.21
CA LEU A 354 0.86 -18.63 3.60
C LEU A 354 -0.50 -18.83 4.29
N SER A 355 -0.86 -17.90 5.18
CA SER A 355 -2.12 -17.96 5.93
C SER A 355 -3.34 -18.19 5.03
N LEU A 356 -4.26 -19.02 5.51
CA LEU A 356 -5.57 -19.29 4.91
C LEU A 356 -6.61 -18.22 5.28
N GLU A 357 -6.30 -17.34 6.25
CA GLU A 357 -7.17 -16.25 6.66
C GLU A 357 -7.12 -15.10 5.65
N GLY A 358 -8.31 -14.59 5.32
CA GLY A 358 -8.46 -13.54 4.34
C GLY A 358 -9.86 -12.94 4.32
N PRO A 359 -10.03 -11.82 3.61
CA PRO A 359 -11.37 -11.27 3.38
C PRO A 359 -12.21 -12.24 2.53
N PRO A 360 -13.54 -12.05 2.48
CA PRO A 360 -14.40 -12.81 1.60
C PRO A 360 -14.01 -12.71 0.11
N TRP A 361 -14.50 -13.66 -0.69
CA TRP A 361 -14.08 -13.86 -2.09
C TRP A 361 -14.06 -12.60 -2.97
N PRO A 362 -15.14 -11.78 -3.05
CA PRO A 362 -15.16 -10.59 -3.90
C PRO A 362 -14.05 -9.61 -3.50
N GLN A 363 -13.90 -9.35 -2.21
CA GLN A 363 -12.84 -8.47 -1.70
C GLN A 363 -11.44 -9.06 -1.88
N ALA A 364 -11.29 -10.39 -1.76
CA ALA A 364 -10.02 -11.05 -2.01
C ALA A 364 -9.59 -10.88 -3.49
N MET A 365 -10.54 -10.96 -4.42
CA MET A 365 -10.28 -10.68 -5.84
C MET A 365 -9.97 -9.24 -6.13
N GLU A 366 -10.76 -8.30 -5.63
CA GLU A 366 -10.49 -6.87 -5.79
C GLU A 366 -9.10 -6.52 -5.25
N ARG A 367 -8.70 -7.10 -4.12
CA ARG A 367 -7.35 -6.92 -3.57
C ARG A 367 -6.26 -7.51 -4.47
N ALA A 368 -6.50 -8.65 -5.10
CA ALA A 368 -5.55 -9.25 -6.05
C ALA A 368 -5.44 -8.41 -7.34
N GLU A 369 -6.56 -7.92 -7.86
CA GLU A 369 -6.61 -7.00 -9.01
C GLU A 369 -5.91 -5.67 -8.69
N ALA A 370 -6.18 -5.09 -7.52
CA ALA A 370 -5.51 -3.87 -7.05
C ALA A 370 -4.00 -4.08 -6.87
N ALA A 371 -3.58 -5.26 -6.38
CA ALA A 371 -2.16 -5.60 -6.25
C ALA A 371 -1.48 -5.71 -7.63
N LEU A 372 -2.15 -6.30 -8.62
CA LEU A 372 -1.66 -6.36 -10.00
C LEU A 372 -1.57 -4.96 -10.63
N ALA A 373 -2.62 -4.14 -10.47
CA ALA A 373 -2.63 -2.76 -10.91
C ALA A 373 -1.48 -1.94 -10.28
N ARG A 374 -1.19 -2.16 -8.99
CA ARG A 374 -0.03 -1.56 -8.31
C ARG A 374 1.29 -1.98 -8.95
N CYS A 375 1.49 -3.25 -9.28
CA CYS A 375 2.71 -3.72 -9.99
C CYS A 375 2.87 -3.03 -11.35
N ARG A 376 1.80 -2.96 -12.15
CA ARG A 376 1.78 -2.24 -13.44
C ARG A 376 2.09 -0.75 -13.27
N GLY A 377 1.53 -0.13 -12.23
CA GLY A 377 1.80 1.26 -11.87
C GLY A 377 3.26 1.50 -11.47
N LEU A 378 3.86 0.62 -10.67
CA LEU A 378 5.27 0.68 -10.27
C LEU A 378 6.20 0.58 -11.48
N GLU A 379 5.89 -0.30 -12.43
CA GLU A 379 6.66 -0.44 -13.66
C GLU A 379 6.55 0.82 -14.53
N SER A 380 5.33 1.31 -14.78
CA SER A 380 5.09 2.50 -15.60
C SER A 380 5.76 3.75 -15.02
N ARG A 381 5.60 3.99 -13.71
CA ARG A 381 6.28 5.08 -13.00
C ARG A 381 7.80 4.90 -13.02
N GLY A 382 8.30 3.68 -12.84
CA GLY A 382 9.72 3.36 -12.95
C GLY A 382 10.31 3.70 -14.32
N ARG A 383 9.61 3.36 -15.42
CA ARG A 383 10.03 3.74 -16.78
C ARG A 383 10.08 5.25 -16.96
N ALA A 384 9.08 5.96 -16.47
CA ALA A 384 9.03 7.42 -16.55
C ALA A 384 10.16 8.09 -15.75
N ALA A 385 10.41 7.61 -14.52
CA ALA A 385 11.49 8.09 -13.68
C ALA A 385 12.85 7.87 -14.36
N LEU A 386 13.16 6.63 -14.78
CA LEU A 386 14.44 6.30 -15.41
C LEU A 386 14.73 7.12 -16.67
N ARG A 387 13.72 7.36 -17.52
CA ARG A 387 13.86 8.23 -18.70
C ARG A 387 14.22 9.66 -18.32
N LEU A 388 13.55 10.20 -17.30
CA LEU A 388 13.80 11.56 -16.83
C LEU A 388 15.19 11.66 -16.21
N PHE A 389 15.56 10.73 -15.32
CA PHE A 389 16.87 10.69 -14.68
C PHE A 389 18.01 10.56 -15.69
N TYR A 390 17.89 9.62 -16.63
CA TYR A 390 18.91 9.45 -17.67
C TYR A 390 19.07 10.72 -18.51
N GLY A 391 17.96 11.31 -18.97
CA GLY A 391 17.99 12.50 -19.78
C GLY A 391 18.61 13.70 -19.06
N LEU A 392 18.29 13.88 -17.78
CA LEU A 392 18.88 14.92 -16.94
C LEU A 392 20.38 14.67 -16.68
N ALA A 393 20.78 13.43 -16.44
CA ALA A 393 22.19 13.08 -16.25
C ALA A 393 23.01 13.24 -17.54
N ALA A 394 22.41 12.95 -18.70
CA ALA A 394 23.07 13.03 -20.00
C ALA A 394 23.28 14.48 -20.48
N GLN A 395 22.34 15.38 -20.16
CA GLN A 395 22.41 16.78 -20.56
C GLN A 395 23.00 17.70 -19.47
N GLY A 396 22.93 17.27 -18.21
CA GLY A 396 23.35 18.08 -17.07
C GLY A 396 24.85 18.31 -17.02
N ARG A 397 25.23 19.45 -16.46
CA ARG A 397 26.63 19.86 -16.28
C ARG A 397 26.94 20.01 -14.79
N ALA A 398 28.17 19.68 -14.42
CA ALA A 398 28.62 19.87 -13.04
C ALA A 398 28.76 21.36 -12.70
N PRO A 399 28.47 21.77 -11.44
CA PRO A 399 27.94 20.94 -10.37
C PRO A 399 26.43 20.73 -10.49
N LEU A 400 25.98 19.47 -10.56
CA LEU A 400 24.56 19.10 -10.56
C LEU A 400 24.37 17.85 -9.73
N VAL A 401 23.46 17.94 -8.76
CA VAL A 401 23.04 16.82 -7.91
C VAL A 401 21.59 16.47 -8.18
N LEU A 402 21.32 15.21 -8.49
CA LEU A 402 19.99 14.67 -8.75
C LEU A 402 19.56 13.77 -7.56
N PRO A 403 18.83 14.31 -6.57
CA PRO A 403 18.33 13.50 -5.44
C PRO A 403 17.22 12.56 -5.90
N TRP A 404 17.27 11.30 -5.46
CA TRP A 404 16.25 10.29 -5.73
C TRP A 404 16.04 9.38 -4.53
N ALA A 405 14.86 9.47 -3.91
CA ALA A 405 14.43 8.53 -2.89
C ALA A 405 13.76 7.32 -3.54
N ASP A 406 14.35 6.14 -3.37
CA ASP A 406 13.75 4.87 -3.79
C ASP A 406 14.17 3.75 -2.85
N LYS A 407 13.50 2.61 -2.94
CA LYS A 407 13.85 1.43 -2.13
C LYS A 407 14.88 0.58 -2.88
N PHE A 408 16.12 1.10 -2.98
CA PHE A 408 17.22 0.45 -3.69
C PHE A 408 17.70 -0.84 -3.03
N VAL A 409 17.52 -0.95 -1.70
CA VAL A 409 17.75 -2.16 -0.91
C VAL A 409 16.50 -2.38 -0.05
N ALA A 410 15.70 -3.38 -0.41
CA ALA A 410 14.43 -3.66 0.23
C ALA A 410 14.56 -4.62 1.43
N SER A 411 15.63 -5.43 1.44
CA SER A 411 16.10 -6.35 2.49
C SER A 411 16.94 -7.45 1.79
N THR A 412 17.98 -7.98 2.43
CA THR A 412 18.79 -9.11 1.91
C THR A 412 17.96 -10.37 1.62
N ALA A 413 16.75 -10.49 2.17
CA ALA A 413 15.82 -11.59 1.93
C ALA A 413 15.04 -11.48 0.60
N LYS A 414 14.87 -10.27 0.04
CA LYS A 414 14.15 -10.05 -1.23
C LYS A 414 15.15 -10.14 -2.39
N GLY A 415 15.34 -11.35 -2.92
CA GLY A 415 16.27 -11.58 -4.04
C GLY A 415 16.01 -10.66 -5.25
N GLY A 416 17.07 -10.00 -5.75
CA GLY A 416 17.03 -9.14 -6.95
C GLY A 416 17.60 -7.72 -6.76
N ASP A 417 17.84 -7.29 -5.52
CA ASP A 417 18.26 -5.92 -5.21
C ASP A 417 19.58 -5.50 -5.88
N HIS A 418 20.58 -6.39 -5.80
CA HIS A 418 21.89 -6.21 -6.45
C HIS A 418 21.79 -6.10 -7.98
N LEU A 419 20.87 -6.84 -8.62
CA LEU A 419 20.71 -6.79 -10.08
C LEU A 419 20.21 -5.43 -10.54
N TYR A 420 19.27 -4.81 -9.82
CA TYR A 420 18.79 -3.47 -10.16
C TYR A 420 19.91 -2.44 -10.06
N LEU A 421 20.69 -2.44 -8.97
CA LEU A 421 21.81 -1.51 -8.80
C LEU A 421 22.86 -1.70 -9.90
N VAL A 422 23.22 -2.95 -10.21
CA VAL A 422 24.17 -3.28 -11.29
C VAL A 422 23.68 -2.77 -12.64
N HIS A 423 22.41 -3.00 -12.98
CA HIS A 423 21.85 -2.56 -14.26
C HIS A 423 21.71 -1.03 -14.33
N LEU A 424 21.42 -0.36 -13.22
CA LEU A 424 21.33 1.10 -13.16
C LEU A 424 22.71 1.73 -13.34
N ALA A 425 23.71 1.28 -12.58
CA ALA A 425 25.08 1.76 -12.70
C ALA A 425 25.63 1.55 -14.12
N ALA A 426 25.34 0.40 -14.73
CA ALA A 426 25.77 0.11 -16.09
C ALA A 426 25.08 0.96 -17.16
N LEU A 427 23.78 1.25 -17.00
CA LEU A 427 23.06 2.15 -17.91
C LEU A 427 23.69 3.55 -17.90
N LEU A 428 24.05 4.04 -16.71
CA LEU A 428 24.61 5.37 -16.52
C LEU A 428 26.09 5.44 -16.88
N ALA A 429 26.84 4.35 -16.73
CA ALA A 429 28.24 4.27 -17.16
C ALA A 429 28.43 4.49 -18.68
N GLY A 430 27.37 4.34 -19.48
CA GLY A 430 27.40 4.62 -20.91
C GLY A 430 27.23 6.10 -21.28
N LEU A 431 27.11 7.00 -20.31
CA LEU A 431 27.11 8.45 -20.53
C LEU A 431 28.54 9.00 -20.50
N ASP A 432 28.75 10.13 -21.17
CA ASP A 432 30.03 10.84 -21.18
C ASP A 432 29.85 12.32 -20.76
N PRO A 433 30.42 12.75 -19.61
CA PRO A 433 31.07 11.90 -18.60
C PRO A 433 30.05 11.04 -17.83
N PRO A 434 30.44 9.84 -17.34
CA PRO A 434 29.52 8.98 -16.61
C PRO A 434 29.17 9.61 -15.25
N PRO A 435 27.91 9.70 -14.83
CA PRO A 435 27.58 10.29 -13.54
C PRO A 435 28.04 9.38 -12.38
N LEU A 436 28.24 9.97 -11.21
CA LEU A 436 28.55 9.24 -9.97
C LEU A 436 27.25 8.90 -9.23
N LEU A 437 27.06 7.64 -8.87
CA LEU A 437 25.99 7.22 -7.96
C LEU A 437 26.50 7.32 -6.51
N LEU A 438 25.89 8.18 -5.71
CA LEU A 438 26.20 8.33 -4.30
C LEU A 438 25.07 7.72 -3.46
N LEU A 439 25.31 6.56 -2.86
CA LEU A 439 24.35 5.85 -2.03
C LEU A 439 24.51 6.26 -0.57
N ILE A 440 23.42 6.72 0.05
CA ILE A 440 23.38 7.03 1.48
C ILE A 440 22.51 6.02 2.23
N ASP A 441 23.03 5.50 3.33
CA ASP A 441 22.35 4.56 4.22
C ASP A 441 22.83 4.79 5.66
N GLN A 442 21.89 4.80 6.61
CA GLN A 442 22.11 5.03 8.04
C GLN A 442 21.56 3.88 8.91
N THR A 443 21.25 2.72 8.32
CA THR A 443 20.82 1.55 9.08
C THR A 443 21.91 1.07 10.04
N THR A 444 21.50 0.67 11.25
CA THR A 444 22.40 0.23 12.31
C THR A 444 22.75 -1.24 12.26
N HIS A 445 22.00 -2.07 11.52
CA HIS A 445 22.07 -3.54 11.60
C HIS A 445 23.50 -4.12 11.50
N PRO A 446 24.14 -4.43 12.65
CA PRO A 446 25.54 -4.85 12.68
C PRO A 446 25.73 -6.27 12.14
N GLY A 447 24.71 -7.13 12.30
CA GLY A 447 24.78 -8.54 11.90
C GLY A 447 24.55 -8.80 10.41
N PHE A 448 23.85 -7.91 9.69
CA PHE A 448 23.49 -8.09 8.28
C PHE A 448 23.33 -6.73 7.57
N PRO A 449 24.42 -5.96 7.35
CA PRO A 449 24.34 -4.69 6.62
C PRO A 449 23.87 -4.96 5.19
N SER A 450 22.58 -4.71 4.97
CA SER A 450 21.88 -5.17 3.77
C SER A 450 22.48 -4.56 2.49
N LEU A 451 22.92 -3.30 2.58
CA LEU A 451 23.61 -2.61 1.51
C LEU A 451 25.01 -3.19 1.25
N THR A 452 25.83 -3.45 2.27
CA THR A 452 27.17 -4.06 2.10
C THR A 452 27.09 -5.40 1.38
N GLN A 453 26.14 -6.26 1.73
CA GLN A 453 25.93 -7.54 1.03
C GLN A 453 25.44 -7.35 -0.41
N VAL A 454 24.56 -6.36 -0.65
CA VAL A 454 24.10 -6.01 -2.00
C VAL A 454 25.27 -5.51 -2.86
N LEU A 455 26.16 -4.69 -2.30
CA LEU A 455 27.36 -4.18 -2.97
C LEU A 455 28.34 -5.31 -3.30
N ALA A 456 28.62 -6.20 -2.34
CA ALA A 456 29.51 -7.35 -2.56
C ALA A 456 28.98 -8.29 -3.67
N ARG A 457 27.68 -8.60 -3.64
CA ARG A 457 27.02 -9.39 -4.70
C ARG A 457 27.01 -8.66 -6.04
N ALA A 458 26.86 -7.34 -6.05
CA ALA A 458 26.92 -6.53 -7.27
C ALA A 458 28.31 -6.60 -7.93
N MET A 459 29.40 -6.49 -7.14
CA MET A 459 30.77 -6.62 -7.62
C MET A 459 31.03 -8.01 -8.23
N GLN A 460 30.59 -9.08 -7.57
CA GLN A 460 30.72 -10.45 -8.09
C GLN A 460 29.99 -10.65 -9.42
N ARG A 461 28.83 -10.02 -9.61
CA ARG A 461 28.01 -10.18 -10.81
C ARG A 461 28.48 -9.34 -11.99
N ARG A 462 29.23 -8.27 -11.76
CA ARG A 462 29.76 -7.41 -12.82
C ARG A 462 31.12 -6.83 -12.43
N PRO A 463 32.22 -7.57 -12.69
CA PRO A 463 33.57 -7.18 -12.30
C PRO A 463 34.02 -5.80 -12.82
N GLY A 464 33.45 -5.30 -13.92
CA GLY A 464 33.74 -3.97 -14.47
C GLY A 464 33.07 -2.79 -13.74
N LEU A 465 32.17 -3.04 -12.78
CA LEU A 465 31.61 -1.97 -11.95
C LEU A 465 32.50 -1.68 -10.75
N VAL A 466 33.07 -0.48 -10.73
CA VAL A 466 33.87 0.01 -9.59
C VAL A 466 32.92 0.56 -8.52
N LEU A 467 32.67 -0.26 -7.50
CA LEU A 467 31.89 0.04 -6.31
C LEU A 467 32.85 0.30 -5.14
N ARG A 468 32.66 1.40 -4.41
CA ARG A 468 33.47 1.75 -3.23
C ARG A 468 32.58 2.07 -2.03
N GLY A 469 33.05 1.74 -0.83
CA GLY A 469 32.47 2.22 0.42
C GLY A 469 33.35 3.31 1.03
N VAL A 470 32.78 4.04 1.98
CA VAL A 470 33.49 4.96 2.88
C VAL A 470 33.11 4.60 4.31
N GLY A 471 34.08 4.66 5.23
CA GLY A 471 33.86 4.33 6.64
C GLY A 471 33.39 2.89 6.82
N SER A 472 32.29 2.70 7.53
CA SER A 472 31.72 1.37 7.81
C SER A 472 31.44 0.54 6.55
N PHE A 473 31.09 1.18 5.43
CA PHE A 473 30.89 0.47 4.14
C PHE A 473 32.19 0.00 3.49
N ALA A 474 33.35 0.51 3.93
CA ALA A 474 34.68 0.03 3.54
C ALA A 474 35.28 -0.95 4.58
N GLY A 475 34.59 -1.19 5.71
CA GLY A 475 35.18 -1.90 6.85
C GLY A 475 36.21 -1.07 7.61
N GLU A 476 36.17 0.26 7.47
CA GLU A 476 37.08 1.21 8.10
C GLU A 476 36.33 2.09 9.12
N PRO A 477 37.02 2.75 10.07
CA PRO A 477 36.41 3.76 10.92
C PRO A 477 35.83 4.93 10.11
N GLU A 478 34.77 5.56 10.61
CA GLU A 478 34.16 6.71 9.92
C GLU A 478 35.15 7.89 9.83
N PRO A 479 35.30 8.52 8.65
CA PRO A 479 36.29 9.58 8.45
C PRO A 479 35.88 10.90 9.12
N ARG A 480 36.86 11.63 9.66
CA ARG A 480 36.66 13.00 10.17
C ARG A 480 36.24 13.99 9.09
N ASP A 481 36.82 13.85 7.88
CA ASP A 481 36.46 14.63 6.70
C ASP A 481 35.81 13.73 5.65
N LEU A 482 34.49 13.64 5.72
CA LEU A 482 33.67 12.82 4.83
C LEU A 482 33.79 13.28 3.37
N SER A 483 33.87 14.59 3.10
CA SER A 483 33.97 15.11 1.73
C SER A 483 35.26 14.63 1.07
N LYS A 484 36.39 14.76 1.77
CA LYS A 484 37.70 14.32 1.26
C LYS A 484 37.76 12.79 1.06
N ALA A 485 37.18 12.03 1.98
CA ALA A 485 37.12 10.57 1.87
C ALA A 485 36.28 10.13 0.66
N VAL A 486 35.09 10.74 0.46
CA VAL A 486 34.23 10.48 -0.70
C VAL A 486 34.91 10.86 -2.00
N LEU A 487 35.57 12.01 -2.08
CA LEU A 487 36.32 12.43 -3.27
C LEU A 487 37.41 11.42 -3.63
N ARG A 488 38.17 10.92 -2.64
CA ARG A 488 39.18 9.88 -2.85
C ARG A 488 38.55 8.58 -3.36
N ALA A 489 37.47 8.13 -2.73
CA ALA A 489 36.76 6.91 -3.11
C ALA A 489 36.10 7.02 -4.50
N ALA A 490 35.65 8.21 -4.89
CA ALA A 490 34.93 8.46 -6.13
C ALA A 490 35.82 8.49 -7.38
N ARG A 491 37.15 8.62 -7.23
CA ARG A 491 38.10 8.59 -8.36
C ARG A 491 38.03 7.24 -9.07
N GLY A 492 37.47 7.25 -10.28
CA GLY A 492 37.24 6.03 -11.09
C GLY A 492 36.09 5.14 -10.61
N ALA A 493 35.33 5.55 -9.58
CA ALA A 493 34.18 4.80 -9.12
C ALA A 493 32.91 5.16 -9.89
N HIS A 494 32.04 4.15 -10.04
CA HIS A 494 30.68 4.31 -10.55
C HIS A 494 29.70 4.55 -9.40
N VAL A 495 29.97 3.92 -8.26
CA VAL A 495 29.11 3.96 -7.08
C VAL A 495 29.97 4.13 -5.84
N VAL A 496 29.57 5.05 -4.97
CA VAL A 496 30.15 5.22 -3.63
C VAL A 496 29.03 5.12 -2.59
N ALA A 497 29.20 4.28 -1.57
CA ALA A 497 28.30 4.18 -0.43
C ALA A 497 28.90 4.82 0.83
N LEU A 498 28.10 5.59 1.56
CA LEU A 498 28.54 6.29 2.77
C LEU A 498 27.41 6.50 3.79
N ARG A 499 27.81 6.88 5.01
CA ARG A 499 26.95 7.50 6.02
C ARG A 499 27.11 9.03 5.98
N PRO A 500 26.05 9.82 5.74
CA PRO A 500 26.14 11.29 5.75
C PRO A 500 26.56 11.88 7.09
N THR A 501 26.25 11.19 8.18
CA THR A 501 26.51 11.62 9.56
C THR A 501 27.39 10.56 10.23
N PRO A 502 28.72 10.70 10.17
CA PRO A 502 29.67 9.86 10.91
C PRO A 502 29.38 9.84 12.41
N GLY A 503 29.54 8.68 13.06
CA GLY A 503 29.47 8.56 14.52
C GLY A 503 28.94 7.21 15.00
N GLU A 504 28.77 7.10 16.31
CA GLU A 504 28.10 5.95 16.92
C GLU A 504 26.59 6.03 16.63
N HIS A 505 26.04 4.91 16.17
CA HIS A 505 24.61 4.76 15.94
C HIS A 505 24.09 3.67 16.87
N HIS A 506 23.52 4.08 18.00
CA HIS A 506 22.90 3.14 18.91
C HIS A 506 21.59 2.62 18.32
N GLU A 507 21.27 1.35 18.57
CA GLU A 507 19.94 0.79 18.31
C GLU A 507 18.94 1.46 19.26
N ALA A 508 18.26 2.49 18.78
CA ALA A 508 17.21 3.19 19.50
C ALA A 508 15.99 3.31 18.57
N SER A 509 14.78 3.18 19.10
CA SER A 509 13.57 3.22 18.27
C SER A 509 12.91 4.59 18.40
N LEU A 510 12.64 5.26 17.27
CA LEU A 510 11.89 6.52 17.30
C LEU A 510 10.51 6.34 17.96
N ALA A 511 9.87 5.19 17.76
CA ALA A 511 8.58 4.90 18.40
C ALA A 511 8.74 4.79 19.93
N ALA A 512 9.78 4.13 20.41
CA ALA A 512 10.08 4.03 21.84
C ALA A 512 10.46 5.40 22.43
N HIS A 513 11.24 6.21 21.71
CA HIS A 513 11.54 7.59 22.10
C HIS A 513 10.28 8.46 22.18
N ALA A 514 9.38 8.36 21.21
CA ALA A 514 8.13 9.10 21.21
C ALA A 514 7.23 8.73 22.39
N LEU A 515 7.32 7.47 22.86
CA LEU A 515 6.63 6.98 24.05
C LEU A 515 7.40 7.23 25.37
N GLY A 516 8.58 7.86 25.32
CA GLY A 516 9.41 8.13 26.50
C GLY A 516 10.12 6.90 27.08
N GLN A 517 10.16 5.77 26.35
CA GLN A 517 10.76 4.50 26.82
C GLN A 517 12.29 4.47 26.64
N ASP A 518 12.84 5.29 25.73
CA ASP A 518 14.27 5.33 25.37
C ASP A 518 14.97 6.63 25.82
N GLN A 519 14.50 7.32 26.87
CA GLN A 519 15.05 8.64 27.28
C GLN A 519 16.55 8.63 27.64
N GLY A 520 17.15 7.47 27.94
CA GLY A 520 18.58 7.33 28.24
C GLY A 520 19.48 7.11 27.02
N ARG A 521 18.94 6.99 25.81
CA ARG A 521 19.71 6.80 24.56
C ARG A 521 19.66 8.09 23.73
N PRO A 522 20.72 8.47 23.02
CA PRO A 522 20.65 9.63 22.13
C PRO A 522 19.80 9.29 20.89
N LEU A 523 18.96 10.23 20.48
CA LEU A 523 18.26 10.15 19.21
C LEU A 523 19.27 10.34 18.06
N THR A 524 19.37 9.36 17.16
CA THR A 524 20.31 9.41 16.02
C THR A 524 19.56 9.21 14.69
N PRO A 525 20.19 9.48 13.52
CA PRO A 525 19.57 9.19 12.23
C PRO A 525 19.09 7.74 12.06
N ALA A 526 19.75 6.80 12.73
CA ALA A 526 19.39 5.38 12.73
C ALA A 526 18.10 5.09 13.49
N SER A 527 17.65 5.99 14.37
CA SER A 527 16.44 5.76 15.15
C SER A 527 15.14 5.71 14.32
N ARG A 528 15.20 6.12 13.04
CA ARG A 528 14.10 5.98 12.07
C ARG A 528 14.02 4.60 11.44
N ASP A 529 14.98 3.71 11.71
CA ASP A 529 14.95 2.37 11.15
C ASP A 529 13.69 1.63 11.62
N GLY A 530 13.03 0.93 10.71
CA GLY A 530 11.73 0.30 10.95
C GLY A 530 10.53 1.26 11.15
N ALA A 531 10.72 2.58 11.15
CA ALA A 531 9.66 3.57 11.38
C ALA A 531 8.81 3.85 10.12
N ALA A 532 8.25 2.81 9.49
CA ALA A 532 7.47 2.90 8.24
C ALA A 532 6.29 3.89 8.33
N GLN A 533 5.77 4.10 9.54
CA GLN A 533 4.69 5.02 9.84
C GLN A 533 5.05 6.50 9.52
N LEU A 534 6.34 6.85 9.50
CA LEU A 534 6.83 8.17 9.06
C LEU A 534 6.74 8.40 7.55
N LEU A 535 6.33 7.41 6.77
CA LEU A 535 6.07 7.59 5.34
C LEU A 535 4.61 7.89 5.04
N ALA A 536 3.72 7.85 6.04
CA ALA A 536 2.30 8.08 5.89
C ALA A 536 2.01 9.42 5.19
N GLY A 537 1.21 9.37 4.11
CA GLY A 537 0.86 10.55 3.31
C GLY A 537 1.94 11.05 2.34
N THR A 538 3.04 10.32 2.15
CA THR A 538 4.12 10.67 1.20
C THR A 538 4.14 9.73 0.00
N ALA A 539 4.86 10.09 -1.07
CA ALA A 539 5.05 9.21 -2.23
C ALA A 539 5.72 7.86 -1.87
N LEU A 540 6.48 7.83 -0.77
CA LEU A 540 7.24 6.67 -0.31
C LEU A 540 6.40 5.65 0.45
N ALA A 541 5.18 6.03 0.89
CA ALA A 541 4.22 5.11 1.49
C ALA A 541 3.96 3.90 0.57
N ALA A 542 3.99 4.12 -0.75
CA ALA A 542 3.80 3.05 -1.73
C ALA A 542 4.98 2.07 -1.81
N LEU A 543 6.12 2.34 -1.17
CA LEU A 543 7.33 1.50 -1.17
C LEU A 543 7.49 0.68 0.12
N THR A 544 6.69 0.96 1.14
CA THR A 544 6.61 0.16 2.38
C THR A 544 5.45 -0.80 2.35
N ASP A 545 5.67 -1.99 2.90
CA ASP A 545 4.60 -2.92 3.22
C ASP A 545 4.04 -2.47 4.58
N PHE A 546 3.00 -1.62 4.60
CA PHE A 546 2.22 -1.33 5.82
C PHE A 546 1.39 -2.55 6.30
N GLY A 547 1.58 -3.71 5.68
CA GLY A 547 0.93 -4.95 6.07
C GLY A 547 1.65 -5.54 7.26
N SER A 548 1.17 -5.23 8.47
CA SER A 548 1.33 -6.14 9.59
C SER A 548 0.81 -7.53 9.16
N PRO A 549 1.49 -8.64 9.52
CA PRO A 549 0.99 -10.00 9.31
C PRO A 549 -0.40 -10.21 9.94
N MET A 550 -0.73 -9.42 10.96
CA MET A 550 -1.97 -9.44 11.72
C MET A 550 -2.96 -8.41 11.16
N GLY A 551 -3.70 -8.80 10.11
CA GLY A 551 -5.13 -8.49 9.83
C GLY A 551 -5.73 -7.07 9.89
N GLU A 552 -5.18 -6.10 10.61
CA GLU A 552 -5.78 -4.79 10.81
C GLU A 552 -4.83 -3.70 10.29
N ARG A 553 -5.29 -2.96 9.26
CA ARG A 553 -4.66 -1.69 8.90
C ARG A 553 -4.87 -0.75 10.09
N GLU A 554 -3.85 -0.60 10.95
CA GLU A 554 -3.78 0.54 11.86
C GLU A 554 -4.03 1.81 11.03
N PRO A 555 -4.81 2.78 11.53
CA PRO A 555 -4.90 4.06 10.85
C PRO A 555 -3.48 4.59 10.69
N PRO A 556 -3.09 5.11 9.51
CA PRO A 556 -1.79 5.72 9.36
C PRO A 556 -1.62 6.77 10.47
N PRO A 557 -0.45 6.83 11.13
CA PRO A 557 -0.25 7.80 12.18
C PRO A 557 -0.54 9.20 11.63
N TRP A 558 -1.14 10.02 12.47
CA TRP A 558 -1.52 11.38 12.13
C TRP A 558 -1.02 12.33 13.21
N LEU A 559 -0.90 13.58 12.80
CA LEU A 559 -0.64 14.72 13.65
C LEU A 559 -1.87 15.63 13.64
N LEU A 560 -2.38 15.96 14.81
CA LEU A 560 -3.34 17.04 14.94
C LEU A 560 -2.54 18.35 15.01
N THR A 561 -2.87 19.28 14.12
CA THR A 561 -2.30 20.62 14.05
C THR A 561 -3.41 21.65 14.20
N ASP A 562 -3.04 22.93 14.26
CA ASP A 562 -3.95 24.07 14.13
C ASP A 562 -4.74 24.08 12.81
N GLN A 563 -4.26 23.35 11.79
CA GLN A 563 -4.91 23.17 10.49
C GLN A 563 -5.72 21.87 10.38
N GLY A 564 -5.81 21.08 11.45
CA GLY A 564 -6.51 19.80 11.48
C GLY A 564 -5.59 18.58 11.37
N PHE A 565 -6.13 17.46 10.90
CA PHE A 565 -5.41 16.19 10.83
C PHE A 565 -4.48 16.13 9.62
N ALA A 566 -3.19 15.97 9.87
CA ALA A 566 -2.18 15.71 8.85
C ALA A 566 -1.61 14.30 8.97
N PRO A 567 -1.38 13.55 7.88
CA PRO A 567 -0.58 12.33 7.93
C PRO A 567 0.81 12.63 8.49
N LEU A 568 1.29 11.83 9.46
CA LEU A 568 2.52 12.12 10.19
C LEU A 568 3.74 12.27 9.27
N GLY A 569 3.84 11.44 8.22
CA GLY A 569 4.93 11.52 7.26
C GLY A 569 4.90 12.76 6.38
N ALA A 570 3.71 13.18 5.94
CA ALA A 570 3.53 14.41 5.18
C ALA A 570 3.93 15.65 6.01
N TRP A 571 3.52 15.69 7.28
CA TRP A 571 3.95 16.73 8.20
C TRP A 571 5.48 16.72 8.40
N LEU A 572 6.07 15.55 8.70
CA LEU A 572 7.50 15.42 8.95
C LEU A 572 8.31 15.88 7.73
N ARG A 573 7.92 15.46 6.52
CA ARG A 573 8.50 15.94 5.27
C ARG A 573 8.46 17.46 5.18
N GLY A 574 7.29 18.07 5.40
CA GLY A 574 7.13 19.52 5.35
C GLY A 574 8.05 20.24 6.33
N ARG A 575 8.17 19.73 7.56
CA ARG A 575 9.09 20.27 8.58
C ARG A 575 10.56 20.12 8.17
N VAL A 576 10.96 18.96 7.68
CA VAL A 576 12.33 18.70 7.18
C VAL A 576 12.68 19.66 6.04
N MET A 577 11.79 19.83 5.07
CA MET A 577 11.99 20.76 3.94
C MET A 577 12.12 22.21 4.41
N ALA A 578 11.25 22.64 5.33
CA ALA A 578 11.29 23.99 5.88
C ALA A 578 12.61 24.25 6.63
N LEU A 579 13.03 23.33 7.49
CA LEU A 579 14.30 23.39 8.21
C LEU A 579 15.51 23.39 7.26
N ALA A 580 15.39 22.71 6.12
CA ALA A 580 16.44 22.63 5.12
C ALA A 580 16.48 23.82 4.13
N GLY A 581 15.48 24.70 4.15
CA GLY A 581 15.34 25.77 3.15
C GLY A 581 14.98 25.27 1.74
N CYS A 582 14.35 24.10 1.64
CA CYS A 582 13.91 23.53 0.36
C CYS A 582 12.64 24.22 -0.13
N ALA A 583 12.54 24.42 -1.44
CA ALA A 583 11.43 25.12 -2.08
C ALA A 583 10.67 24.20 -3.05
N GLU A 584 9.39 24.45 -3.24
CA GLU A 584 8.57 23.69 -4.18
C GLU A 584 8.81 24.14 -5.64
N PRO A 585 8.84 23.21 -6.61
CA PRO A 585 9.12 23.54 -8.00
C PRO A 585 7.94 24.23 -8.69
N ARG A 586 8.23 25.29 -9.44
CA ARG A 586 7.23 26.01 -10.27
C ARG A 586 7.04 25.35 -11.65
N ALA A 587 8.14 24.99 -12.32
CA ALA A 587 8.09 24.43 -13.67
C ALA A 587 7.50 23.01 -13.71
N ARG A 588 6.79 22.68 -14.79
CA ARG A 588 6.13 21.37 -14.97
C ARG A 588 7.10 20.19 -14.93
N ARG A 589 8.29 20.33 -15.52
CA ARG A 589 9.34 19.28 -15.49
C ARG A 589 9.77 18.96 -14.08
N TRP A 590 9.96 19.99 -13.26
CA TRP A 590 10.43 19.84 -11.89
C TRP A 590 9.37 19.31 -10.94
N ARG A 591 8.10 19.69 -11.13
CA ARG A 591 6.96 19.01 -10.46
C ARG A 591 6.94 17.52 -10.79
N ARG A 592 7.08 17.18 -12.08
CA ARG A 592 7.15 15.78 -12.54
C ARG A 592 8.36 15.05 -11.96
N TYR A 593 9.52 15.70 -11.88
CA TYR A 593 10.71 15.12 -11.27
C TYR A 593 10.46 14.80 -9.80
N ARG A 594 9.96 15.77 -9.01
CA ARG A 594 9.67 15.60 -7.58
C ARG A 594 8.79 14.37 -7.33
N ASP A 595 7.73 14.21 -8.12
CA ASP A 595 6.77 13.11 -7.96
C ASP A 595 7.34 11.74 -8.39
N LEU A 596 8.23 11.72 -9.40
CA LEU A 596 8.88 10.50 -9.90
C LEU A 596 10.10 10.08 -9.07
N ALA A 597 10.79 11.05 -8.46
CA ALA A 597 11.92 10.87 -7.56
C ALA A 597 11.49 10.57 -6.11
N ASN A 598 10.18 10.48 -5.86
CA ASN A 598 9.54 10.31 -4.56
C ASN A 598 10.00 11.34 -3.51
N LEU A 599 10.16 12.60 -3.96
CA LEU A 599 10.47 13.74 -3.10
C LEU A 599 9.20 14.51 -2.68
N ALA A 600 8.03 14.02 -3.11
CA ALA A 600 6.70 14.59 -2.83
C ALA A 600 6.06 14.01 -1.55
#